data_AF-A0A7Y5MN56-F1
#
_entry.id   AF-A0A7Y5MN56-F1
#
_cell.length_a   1.000
_cell.length_b   1.000
_cell.length_c   1.000
_cell.angle_alpha   90.00
_cell.angle_beta   90.00
_cell.angle_gamma   90.00
#
_symmetry.space_group_name_H-M   'P 1'
#
loop_
_entity.id
_entity.type
_entity.pdbx_description
1 polymer ?
#
loop_
_entity_poly.entity_id
_entity_poly.type
_entity_poly.pdbx_seq_one_letter_code
_entity_poly.pdbx_strand_id
1 'polypeptide(L)'
;MNLIDSLLMEFTHEAGLTRKMLERVPDGHTDWRPHEKSMTLGRLAAHLAEIPGWVDPTLNLPGLDLSGYKPTEIGTARENLALFDSNVEQAKGAMPGKSNQDLMVPWALCMG
;
A
#
# COMPACT_ATOMS: atom_id res chain seq x y z
N MET A 1 -4.02 -9.13 -24.40
CA MET A 1 -4.28 -9.05 -22.96
C MET A 1 -3.66 -7.76 -22.46
N ASN A 2 -4.42 -6.94 -21.75
CA ASN A 2 -3.91 -5.70 -21.18
C ASN A 2 -3.20 -6.05 -19.86
N LEU A 3 -2.00 -5.51 -19.63
CA LEU A 3 -1.20 -5.85 -18.45
C LEU A 3 -1.94 -5.48 -17.15
N ILE A 4 -2.72 -4.40 -17.20
CA ILE A 4 -3.46 -3.95 -16.02
C ILE A 4 -4.51 -4.96 -15.54
N ASP A 5 -5.09 -5.76 -16.43
CA ASP A 5 -6.09 -6.76 -16.05
C ASP A 5 -5.44 -7.88 -15.22
N SER A 6 -4.24 -8.32 -15.62
CA SER A 6 -3.45 -9.29 -14.85
C SER A 6 -2.99 -8.70 -13.52
N LEU A 7 -2.50 -7.45 -13.52
CA LEU A 7 -2.06 -6.78 -12.29
C LEU A 7 -3.22 -6.60 -11.30
N LEU A 8 -4.43 -6.27 -11.77
CA LEU A 8 -5.61 -6.16 -10.92
C LEU A 8 -5.97 -7.50 -10.27
N MET A 9 -5.84 -8.60 -11.01
CA MET A 9 -6.09 -9.94 -10.48
C MET A 9 -5.08 -10.32 -9.40
N GLU A 10 -3.78 -10.15 -9.68
CA GLU A 10 -2.71 -10.41 -8.72
C GLU A 10 -2.83 -9.50 -7.49
N PHE A 11 -3.03 -8.20 -7.70
CA PHE A 11 -3.23 -7.24 -6.62
C PHE A 11 -4.40 -7.62 -5.72
N THR A 12 -5.54 -8.02 -6.29
CA THR A 12 -6.71 -8.45 -5.51
C THR A 12 -6.42 -9.69 -4.68
N HIS A 13 -5.67 -10.65 -5.24
CA HIS A 13 -5.26 -11.86 -4.53
C HIS A 13 -4.33 -11.53 -3.35
N GLU A 14 -3.25 -10.79 -3.61
CA GLU A 14 -2.24 -10.42 -2.62
C GLU A 14 -2.80 -9.48 -1.54
N ALA A 15 -3.69 -8.57 -1.91
CA ALA A 15 -4.38 -7.70 -0.96
C ALA A 15 -5.22 -8.53 0.04
N GLY A 16 -5.91 -9.57 -0.44
CA GLY A 16 -6.67 -10.48 0.42
C GLY A 16 -5.80 -11.26 1.40
N LEU A 17 -4.60 -11.68 0.99
CA LEU A 17 -3.63 -12.35 1.88
C LEU A 17 -3.03 -11.37 2.89
N THR A 18 -2.65 -10.18 2.44
CA THR A 18 -2.09 -9.12 3.28
C THR A 18 -3.09 -8.69 4.35
N ARG A 19 -4.37 -8.51 3.98
CA ARG A 19 -5.44 -8.21 4.92
C ARG A 19 -5.51 -9.22 6.07
N LYS A 20 -5.48 -10.52 5.74
CA LYS A 20 -5.48 -11.60 6.74
C LYS A 20 -4.25 -11.51 7.67
N MET A 21 -3.10 -11.10 7.16
CA MET A 21 -1.91 -10.91 8.00
C MET A 21 -2.07 -9.69 8.92
N LEU A 22 -2.62 -8.59 8.41
CA LEU A 22 -2.88 -7.40 9.22
C LEU A 22 -3.92 -7.64 10.33
N GLU A 23 -4.90 -8.51 10.12
CA GLU A 23 -5.86 -8.95 11.15
C GLU A 23 -5.21 -9.63 12.36
N ARG A 24 -4.00 -10.19 12.18
CA ARG A 24 -3.27 -10.92 13.22
C ARG A 24 -2.29 -10.06 14.00
N VAL A 25 -2.16 -8.77 13.66
CA VAL A 25 -1.31 -7.84 14.40
C VAL A 25 -1.93 -7.65 15.80
N PRO A 26 -1.23 -8.03 16.88
CA PRO A 26 -1.78 -7.92 18.22
C PRO A 26 -1.83 -6.47 18.69
N ASP A 27 -2.99 -6.05 19.19
CA ASP A 27 -3.15 -4.76 19.86
C ASP A 27 -2.22 -4.68 21.09
N GLY A 28 -1.71 -3.47 21.39
CA GLY A 28 -0.83 -3.24 22.54
C GLY A 28 0.62 -3.71 22.37
N HIS A 29 0.99 -4.27 21.21
CA HIS A 29 2.37 -4.68 20.89
C HIS A 29 3.00 -3.82 19.79
N THR A 30 2.52 -2.59 19.60
CA THR A 30 2.96 -1.69 18.53
C THR A 30 4.45 -1.37 18.60
N ASP A 31 5.06 -1.37 19.79
CA ASP A 31 6.47 -1.05 20.02
C ASP A 31 7.43 -2.23 19.84
N TRP A 32 6.91 -3.45 19.69
CA TRP A 32 7.74 -4.63 19.51
C TRP A 32 8.58 -4.51 18.24
N ARG A 33 9.83 -4.99 18.30
CA ARG A 33 10.75 -5.00 17.16
C ARG A 33 11.28 -6.42 16.94
N PRO A 34 11.33 -6.91 15.69
CA PRO A 34 11.97 -8.19 15.39
C PRO A 34 13.49 -8.12 15.60
N HIS A 35 14.08 -6.94 15.44
CA HIS A 35 15.49 -6.64 15.68
C HIS A 35 15.64 -5.14 15.99
N GLU A 36 16.65 -4.74 16.77
CA GLU A 36 16.83 -3.34 17.23
C GLU A 36 16.90 -2.31 16.09
N LYS A 37 17.48 -2.71 14.96
CA LYS A 37 17.59 -1.88 13.73
C LYS A 37 16.30 -1.82 12.90
N SER A 38 15.30 -2.65 13.18
CA SER A 38 14.05 -2.71 12.44
C SER A 38 13.05 -1.66 12.96
N MET A 39 12.11 -1.28 12.09
CA MET A 39 10.91 -0.53 12.49
C MET A 39 10.07 -1.33 13.50
N THR A 40 9.27 -0.63 14.29
CA THR A 40 8.33 -1.26 15.24
C THR A 40 7.21 -1.99 14.49
N LEU A 41 6.57 -2.95 15.16
CA LEU A 41 5.46 -3.71 14.59
C LEU A 41 4.31 -2.81 14.13
N GLY A 42 3.96 -1.81 14.93
CA GLY A 42 2.93 -0.83 14.57
C GLY A 42 3.29 -0.07 13.29
N ARG A 43 4.55 0.36 13.17
CA ARG A 43 5.02 1.04 11.95
C ARG A 43 5.03 0.12 10.74
N LEU A 44 5.46 -1.14 10.88
CA LEU A 44 5.44 -2.12 9.79
C LEU A 44 4.01 -2.42 9.32
N ALA A 45 3.08 -2.59 10.27
CA ALA A 45 1.67 -2.82 9.98
C ALA A 45 1.04 -1.62 9.25
N ALA A 46 1.26 -0.41 9.76
CA ALA A 46 0.80 0.83 9.13
C ALA A 46 1.42 1.03 7.74
N HIS A 47 2.71 0.70 7.57
CA HIS A 47 3.37 0.81 6.27
C HIS A 47 2.71 -0.09 5.22
N LEU A 48 2.40 -1.33 5.56
CA LEU A 48 1.65 -2.24 4.68
C LEU A 48 0.23 -1.72 4.39
N ALA A 49 -0.42 -1.06 5.36
CA ALA A 49 -1.73 -0.44 5.16
C ALA A 49 -1.71 0.74 4.17
N GLU A 50 -0.60 1.48 4.11
CA GLU A 50 -0.44 2.67 3.25
C GLU A 50 -0.11 2.34 1.79
N ILE A 51 0.70 1.30 1.55
CA ILE A 51 1.23 0.98 0.21
C ILE A 51 0.16 0.89 -0.89
N PRO A 52 -1.02 0.26 -0.68
CA PRO A 52 -2.07 0.23 -1.70
C PRO A 52 -2.52 1.63 -2.16
N GLY A 53 -2.46 2.63 -1.28
CA GLY A 53 -2.84 4.01 -1.59
C GLY A 53 -1.90 4.70 -2.58
N TRP A 54 -0.72 4.11 -2.85
CA TRP A 54 0.23 4.64 -3.83
C TRP A 54 -0.10 4.20 -5.26
N VAL A 55 -0.98 3.22 -5.45
CA VAL A 55 -1.35 2.73 -6.78
C VAL A 55 -1.99 3.83 -7.62
N ASP A 56 -2.94 4.58 -7.06
CA ASP A 56 -3.62 5.66 -7.76
C ASP A 56 -2.63 6.75 -8.27
N PRO A 57 -1.79 7.36 -7.41
CA PRO A 57 -0.81 8.33 -7.89
C PRO A 57 0.23 7.69 -8.83
N THR A 58 0.64 6.44 -8.63
CA THR A 58 1.55 5.75 -9.57
C THR A 58 0.95 5.64 -10.98
N LEU A 59 -0.36 5.39 -11.09
CA LEU A 59 -1.03 5.23 -12.38
C LEU A 59 -1.49 6.55 -13.02
N ASN A 60 -1.60 7.61 -12.23
CA ASN A 60 -2.22 8.88 -12.64
C ASN A 60 -1.25 10.07 -12.64
N LEU A 61 -0.07 9.95 -12.02
CA LEU A 61 0.95 10.99 -11.97
C LEU A 61 2.23 10.54 -12.71
N PRO A 62 3.01 11.48 -13.27
CA PRO A 62 4.27 11.16 -13.95
C PRO A 62 5.39 10.68 -13.00
N GLY A 63 5.15 10.75 -11.69
CA GLY A 63 6.08 10.35 -10.65
C GLY A 63 5.47 10.56 -9.27
N LEU A 64 6.15 10.03 -8.25
CA LEU A 64 5.78 10.20 -6.86
C LEU A 64 6.99 10.75 -6.10
N ASP A 65 6.83 11.93 -5.50
CA ASP A 65 7.82 12.50 -4.58
C ASP A 65 7.37 12.24 -3.14
N LEU A 66 8.21 11.54 -2.39
CA LEU A 66 7.98 11.18 -1.00
C LEU A 66 8.60 12.18 -0.02
N SER A 67 9.17 13.30 -0.47
CA SER A 67 9.72 14.35 0.40
C SER A 67 8.73 14.86 1.46
N GLY A 68 7.42 14.85 1.15
CA GLY A 68 6.33 15.22 2.05
C GLY A 68 5.67 14.05 2.79
N TYR A 69 6.12 12.81 2.56
CA TYR A 69 5.50 11.62 3.16
C TYR A 69 5.68 11.60 4.67
N LYS A 70 4.55 11.44 5.37
CA LYS A 70 4.50 11.28 6.82
C LYS A 70 3.84 9.93 7.12
N PRO A 71 4.57 9.01 7.76
CA PRO A 71 3.98 7.75 8.22
C PRO A 71 2.75 7.97 9.08
N THR A 72 1.69 7.23 8.79
CA THR A 72 0.50 7.16 9.62
C THR A 72 0.85 6.41 10.89
N GLU A 73 0.51 7.00 12.03
CA GLU A 73 0.58 6.32 13.31
C GLU A 73 -0.74 5.60 13.57
N ILE A 74 -0.68 4.28 13.78
CA ILE A 74 -1.85 3.44 14.00
C ILE A 74 -1.62 2.62 15.26
N GLY A 75 -2.58 2.69 16.19
CA GLY A 75 -2.48 2.05 17.51
C GLY A 75 -3.17 0.68 17.58
N THR A 76 -4.05 0.38 16.64
CA THR A 76 -4.90 -0.83 16.71
C THR A 76 -5.03 -1.56 15.36
N ALA A 77 -5.25 -2.87 15.43
CA ALA A 77 -5.50 -3.71 14.26
C ALA A 77 -6.73 -3.21 13.46
N ARG A 78 -7.78 -2.75 14.15
CA ARG A 78 -9.00 -2.22 13.52
C ARG A 78 -8.73 -0.99 12.66
N GLU A 79 -7.97 -0.04 13.17
CA GLU A 79 -7.58 1.17 12.42
C GLU A 79 -6.70 0.81 11.22
N ASN A 80 -5.79 -0.15 11.41
CA ASN A 80 -4.90 -0.60 10.34
C ASN A 80 -5.67 -1.26 9.19
N LEU A 81 -6.65 -2.11 9.52
CA LEU A 81 -7.53 -2.73 8.52
C LEU A 81 -8.40 -1.69 7.82
N ALA A 82 -8.93 -0.70 8.54
CA ALA A 82 -9.74 0.35 7.92
C ALA A 82 -8.94 1.18 6.90
N LEU A 83 -7.69 1.54 7.23
CA LEU A 83 -6.81 2.24 6.30
C LEU A 83 -6.49 1.35 5.08
N PHE A 84 -6.10 0.10 5.32
CA PHE A 84 -5.76 -0.83 4.25
C PHE A 84 -6.94 -1.08 3.30
N ASP A 85 -8.14 -1.34 3.84
CA ASP A 85 -9.35 -1.59 3.06
C ASP A 85 -9.73 -0.38 2.19
N SER A 86 -9.64 0.83 2.76
CA SER A 86 -9.88 2.07 2.00
C SER A 86 -8.88 2.22 0.85
N ASN A 87 -7.59 1.98 1.11
CA ASN A 87 -6.54 2.12 0.11
C ASN A 87 -6.61 1.04 -0.99
N VAL A 88 -7.01 -0.19 -0.65
CA VAL A 88 -7.22 -1.28 -1.61
C VAL A 88 -8.39 -0.97 -2.54
N GLU A 89 -9.50 -0.45 -2.01
CA GLU A 89 -10.64 -0.07 -2.85
C GLU A 89 -10.30 1.10 -3.79
N GLN A 90 -9.54 2.09 -3.31
CA GLN A 90 -9.02 3.16 -4.17
C GLN A 90 -8.12 2.60 -5.30
N ALA A 91 -7.18 1.73 -4.95
CA ALA A 91 -6.28 1.10 -5.93
C ALA A 91 -7.05 0.32 -7.01
N LYS A 92 -8.01 -0.51 -6.61
CA LYS A 92 -8.86 -1.27 -7.53
C LYS A 92 -9.72 -0.37 -8.41
N GLY A 93 -10.13 0.80 -7.91
CA GLY A 93 -10.85 1.81 -8.69
C GLY A 93 -9.98 2.52 -9.74
N ALA A 94 -8.68 2.65 -9.49
CA ALA A 94 -7.73 3.38 -10.36
C ALA A 94 -7.20 2.54 -11.54
N MET A 95 -7.19 1.22 -11.42
CA MET A 95 -6.64 0.31 -12.42
C MET A 95 -7.48 0.17 -13.72
N PRO A 96 -8.81 0.00 -13.69
CA PRO A 96 -9.58 -0.27 -14.90
C PRO A 96 -9.40 0.79 -16.00
N GLY A 97 -9.20 0.34 -17.23
CA GLY A 97 -9.10 1.20 -18.41
C GLY A 97 -7.71 1.73 -18.73
N LYS A 98 -6.68 1.47 -17.90
CA LYS A 98 -5.29 1.79 -18.23
C LYS A 98 -4.79 0.93 -19.37
N SER A 99 -4.18 1.51 -20.38
CA SER A 99 -3.58 0.78 -21.49
C SER A 99 -2.13 0.39 -21.18
N ASN A 100 -1.60 -0.60 -21.91
CA ASN A 100 -0.16 -0.91 -21.85
C ASN A 100 0.73 0.31 -22.16
N GLN A 101 0.27 1.25 -22.99
CA GLN A 101 1.05 2.46 -23.28
C GLN A 101 1.14 3.37 -22.05
N ASP A 102 0.05 3.52 -21.30
CA ASP A 102 0.02 4.29 -20.05
C ASP A 102 0.97 3.71 -19.01
N LEU A 103 1.13 2.37 -18.98
CA LEU A 103 2.02 1.68 -18.03
C LEU A 103 3.51 1.71 -18.42
N MET A 104 3.84 2.09 -19.65
CA MET A 104 5.20 2.06 -20.19
C MET A 104 5.82 3.46 -20.34
N VAL A 105 5.16 4.50 -19.80
CA VAL A 105 5.72 5.86 -19.76
C VAL A 105 6.86 5.94 -18.75
N PRO A 106 7.84 6.84 -18.96
CA PRO A 106 8.84 7.13 -17.93
C PRO A 106 8.17 7.59 -16.64
N TRP A 107 8.56 6.99 -15.53
CA TRP A 107 8.04 7.27 -14.20
C TRP A 107 9.17 7.26 -13.18
N ALA A 108 9.10 8.14 -12.17
CA ALA A 108 10.11 8.23 -11.12
C ALA A 108 9.51 8.28 -9.71
N LEU A 109 10.16 7.56 -8.80
CA LEU A 109 9.99 7.71 -7.35
C LEU A 109 11.18 8.49 -6.81
N CYS A 110 10.94 9.64 -6.18
CA CYS A 110 11.98 10.46 -5.58
C CYS A 110 11.65 10.81 -4.11
N MET A 111 12.65 11.38 -3.44
CA MET A 111 12.60 11.84 -2.05
C MET A 111 13.34 13.18 -1.97
N GLY A 112 12.82 14.18 -2.69
CA GLY A 112 13.49 15.47 -2.93
C GLY A 112 14.59 15.43 -3.99
#